data_AF-A0AAD7R5H3-F1
#
_entry.id   AF-A0AAD7R5H3-F1
#
_cell.length_a   1.000
_cell.length_b   1.000
_cell.length_c   1.000
_cell.angle_alpha   90.00
_cell.angle_beta   90.00
_cell.angle_gamma   90.00
#
_symmetry.space_group_name_H-M   'P 1'
#
loop_
_entity.id
_entity.type
_entity.pdbx_description
1 polymer ?
#
loop_
_entity_poly.entity_id
_entity_poly.type
_entity_poly.pdbx_seq_one_letter_code
_entity_poly.pdbx_strand_id
1 'polypeptide(L)'
;MGHATALDLLANVKECVNQLHLRSLVSVSMDGPNVNWKFLDLLQEEHAQLYGGKQLVTVGSCGLHTLHNAFKCGFVAWGLDRLLKV
;
A
#
# COMPACT_ATOMS: atom_id res chain seq x y z
N MET A 1 8.78 -6.87 16.53
CA MET A 1 7.71 -7.22 15.57
C MET A 1 8.38 -7.63 14.27
N GLY A 2 8.02 -8.79 13.73
CA GLY A 2 8.73 -9.43 12.62
C GLY A 2 8.79 -8.56 11.36
N HIS A 3 9.94 -8.57 10.69
CA HIS A 3 10.17 -7.84 9.44
C HIS A 3 9.48 -8.57 8.28
N ALA A 4 8.16 -8.43 8.15
CA ALA A 4 7.44 -8.92 6.99
C ALA A 4 7.99 -8.24 5.72
N THR A 5 8.27 -9.04 4.70
CA THR A 5 8.84 -8.60 3.43
C THR A 5 7.74 -8.43 2.37
N ALA A 6 8.10 -7.83 1.23
CA ALA A 6 7.20 -7.69 0.10
C ALA A 6 6.78 -9.06 -0.49
N LEU A 7 7.67 -10.05 -0.39
CA LEU A 7 7.39 -11.42 -0.83
C LEU A 7 6.39 -12.11 0.10
N ASP A 8 6.50 -11.89 1.41
CA ASP A 8 5.53 -12.39 2.37
C ASP A 8 4.14 -11.80 2.08
N LEU A 9 4.05 -10.49 1.81
CA LEU A 9 2.79 -9.87 1.39
C LEU A 9 2.25 -10.46 0.11
N LEU A 10 3.09 -10.67 -0.91
CA LEU A 10 2.67 -11.24 -2.19
C LEU A 10 2.07 -12.63 -2.02
N ALA A 11 2.76 -13.50 -1.27
CA ALA A 11 2.29 -14.86 -1.00
C ALA A 11 0.94 -14.86 -0.27
N ASN A 12 0.83 -14.11 0.82
CA ASN A 12 -0.40 -14.07 1.63
C ASN A 12 -1.56 -13.43 0.87
N VAL A 13 -1.35 -12.33 0.13
CA VAL A 13 -2.42 -11.72 -0.66
C VAL A 13 -2.93 -12.68 -1.71
N LYS A 14 -2.04 -13.36 -2.46
CA LYS A 14 -2.43 -14.35 -3.48
C LYS A 14 -3.22 -15.51 -2.90
N GLU A 15 -2.86 -15.97 -1.71
CA GLU A 15 -3.62 -16.98 -0.98
C GLU A 15 -5.03 -16.46 -0.62
N CYS A 16 -5.12 -15.26 -0.05
CA CYS A 16 -6.40 -14.66 0.36
C CYS A 16 -7.35 -14.36 -0.82
N VAL A 17 -6.82 -14.04 -1.99
CA VAL A 17 -7.61 -13.65 -3.18
C VAL A 17 -7.72 -14.77 -4.22
N ASN A 18 -7.32 -16.00 -3.90
CA ASN A 18 -7.25 -17.12 -4.86
C ASN A 18 -8.60 -17.45 -5.54
N GLN A 19 -9.73 -17.10 -4.92
CA GLN A 19 -11.07 -17.28 -5.47
C GLN A 19 -11.53 -16.13 -6.38
N LEU A 20 -10.76 -15.03 -6.46
CA LEU A 20 -11.10 -13.85 -7.26
C LEU A 20 -10.55 -13.96 -8.69
N HIS A 21 -11.30 -13.41 -9.64
CA HIS A 21 -10.87 -13.33 -11.05
C HIS A 21 -9.89 -12.16 -11.26
N LEU A 22 -8.61 -12.38 -10.96
CA LEU A 22 -7.61 -11.31 -11.00
C LEU A 22 -7.34 -10.73 -12.39
N ARG A 23 -7.78 -11.37 -13.49
CA ARG A 23 -7.68 -10.82 -14.85
C ARG A 23 -8.39 -9.47 -15.02
N SER A 24 -9.39 -9.19 -14.19
CA SER A 24 -10.15 -7.93 -14.15
C SER A 24 -9.75 -7.03 -12.99
N LEU A 25 -8.61 -7.29 -12.33
CA LEU A 25 -8.09 -6.41 -11.29
C LEU A 25 -7.71 -5.05 -11.90
N VAL A 26 -8.23 -3.98 -11.32
CA VAL A 26 -8.01 -2.60 -11.81
C VAL A 26 -6.91 -1.91 -11.02
N SER A 27 -6.93 -2.00 -9.70
CA SER A 27 -6.01 -1.28 -8.81
C SER A 27 -5.88 -1.97 -7.47
N VAL A 28 -4.75 -1.75 -6.79
CA VAL A 28 -4.55 -2.06 -5.38
C VAL A 28 -4.26 -0.77 -4.63
N SER A 29 -5.00 -0.50 -3.56
CA SER A 29 -4.78 0.65 -2.69
C SER A 29 -4.03 0.22 -1.44
N MET A 30 -2.98 0.93 -1.10
CA MET A 30 -2.11 0.62 0.04
C MET A 30 -1.47 1.87 0.62
N ASP A 31 -0.99 1.79 1.85
CA ASP A 31 -0.14 2.79 2.49
C ASP A 31 1.25 2.86 1.85
N GLY A 32 1.99 3.92 2.17
CA GLY A 32 3.24 4.27 1.50
C GLY A 32 4.58 3.70 2.00
N PRO A 33 4.71 2.82 3.02
CA PRO A 33 6.02 2.28 3.37
C PRO A 33 6.62 1.44 2.23
N ASN A 34 7.96 1.40 2.16
CA ASN A 34 8.73 0.78 1.06
C ASN A 34 8.33 -0.67 0.73
N VAL A 35 7.92 -1.45 1.74
CA VAL A 35 7.52 -2.85 1.58
C VAL A 35 6.28 -2.98 0.69
N ASN A 36 5.33 -2.05 0.82
CA ASN A 36 4.07 -2.06 0.09
C ASN A 36 4.27 -1.66 -1.37
N TRP A 37 5.07 -0.63 -1.61
CA TRP A 37 5.49 -0.28 -2.97
C TRP A 37 6.18 -1.45 -3.67
N LYS A 38 7.13 -2.12 -2.99
CA LYS A 38 7.82 -3.26 -3.58
C LYS A 38 6.88 -4.44 -3.84
N PHE A 39 5.89 -4.66 -2.98
CA PHE A 39 4.83 -5.65 -3.24
C PHE A 39 4.05 -5.30 -4.52
N LEU A 40 3.68 -4.03 -4.70
CA LEU A 40 2.91 -3.59 -5.87
C LEU A 40 3.70 -3.83 -7.16
N ASP A 41 4.99 -3.49 -7.16
CA ASP A 41 5.88 -3.74 -8.30
C ASP A 41 5.91 -5.23 -8.69
N LEU A 42 6.09 -6.11 -7.69
CA LEU A 42 6.13 -7.56 -7.90
C LEU A 42 4.78 -8.09 -8.41
N LEU A 43 3.67 -7.60 -7.84
CA LEU A 43 2.33 -7.98 -8.27
C LEU A 43 2.06 -7.53 -9.71
N GLN A 44 2.47 -6.31 -10.08
CA GLN A 44 2.32 -5.80 -11.45
C GLN A 44 3.16 -6.59 -12.45
N GLU A 45 4.38 -6.99 -12.09
CA GLU A 45 5.23 -7.84 -12.94
C GLU A 45 4.57 -9.21 -13.20
N GLU A 46 4.12 -9.91 -12.15
CA GLU A 46 3.41 -11.19 -12.31
C GLU A 46 2.11 -11.03 -13.11
N HIS A 47 1.33 -9.99 -12.81
CA HIS A 47 0.07 -9.71 -13.49
C HIS A 47 0.29 -9.42 -14.99
N ALA A 48 1.34 -8.68 -15.34
CA ALA A 48 1.72 -8.42 -16.71
C ALA A 48 2.13 -9.72 -17.43
N GLN A 49 2.91 -10.59 -16.78
CA GLN A 49 3.30 -11.88 -17.36
C GLN A 49 2.09 -12.80 -17.59
N LEU A 50 1.16 -12.86 -16.64
CA LEU A 50 -0.01 -13.75 -16.70
C LEU A 50 -1.12 -13.24 -17.64
N TYR A 51 -1.28 -11.93 -17.78
CA TYR A 51 -2.43 -11.34 -18.46
C TYR A 51 -2.06 -10.46 -19.68
N GLY A 52 -0.93 -10.74 -20.32
CA GLY A 52 -0.56 -10.17 -21.62
C GLY A 52 -0.15 -8.71 -21.55
N GLY A 53 0.66 -8.34 -20.55
CA GLY A 53 1.22 -6.99 -20.38
C GLY A 53 0.29 -5.99 -19.70
N LYS A 54 -0.88 -6.42 -19.20
CA LYS A 54 -1.80 -5.54 -18.48
C LYS A 54 -1.20 -5.02 -17.18
N GLN A 55 -1.20 -3.71 -17.01
CA GLN A 55 -0.76 -3.03 -15.80
C GLN A 55 -1.94 -2.56 -14.96
N LEU A 56 -1.75 -2.51 -13.64
CA LEU A 56 -2.70 -1.96 -12.69
C LEU A 56 -2.66 -0.43 -12.70
N VAL A 57 -3.79 0.20 -12.44
CA VAL A 57 -3.88 1.65 -12.22
C VAL A 57 -3.35 1.98 -10.82
N THR A 58 -2.25 2.73 -10.76
CA THR A 58 -1.62 3.18 -9.52
C THR A 58 -2.04 4.63 -9.22
N VAL A 59 -2.71 4.85 -8.08
CA VAL A 59 -3.22 6.18 -7.67
C VAL A 59 -2.40 6.84 -6.56
N GLY A 60 -1.25 6.26 -6.20
CA GLY A 60 -0.42 6.73 -5.08
C GLY A 60 -0.66 5.93 -3.80
N SER A 61 -0.06 6.40 -2.71
CA SER A 61 -0.28 5.83 -1.37
C SER A 61 -1.60 6.31 -0.76
N CYS A 62 -2.03 5.63 0.30
CA CYS A 62 -3.26 5.90 1.02
C CYS A 62 -3.37 7.37 1.47
N GLY A 63 -4.30 8.12 0.88
CA GLY A 63 -4.53 9.53 1.20
C GLY A 63 -4.87 9.80 2.67
N LEU A 64 -5.53 8.84 3.34
CA LEU A 64 -5.82 8.96 4.77
C LEU A 64 -4.54 9.00 5.60
N HIS A 65 -3.56 8.17 5.28
CA HIS A 65 -2.26 8.18 5.97
C HIS A 65 -1.48 9.46 5.66
N THR A 66 -1.55 9.96 4.43
CA THR A 66 -0.93 11.25 4.05
C THR A 66 -1.52 12.40 4.87
N LEU A 67 -2.84 12.49 4.95
CA LEU A 67 -3.53 13.51 5.75
C LEU A 67 -3.19 13.35 7.24
N HIS A 68 -3.30 12.14 7.79
CA HIS A 68 -2.97 11.88 9.19
C HIS A 68 -1.55 12.33 9.54
N ASN A 69 -0.56 11.96 8.72
CA ASN A 69 0.83 12.35 8.95
C ASN A 69 1.04 13.86 8.79
N ALA A 70 0.36 14.53 7.87
CA ALA A 70 0.42 15.98 7.72
C ALA A 70 -0.09 16.69 8.98
N PHE A 71 -1.25 16.28 9.51
CA PHE A 71 -1.79 16.81 10.76
C PHE A 71 -0.86 16.52 11.94
N LYS A 72 -0.38 15.28 12.07
CA LYS A 72 0.56 14.90 13.14
C LYS A 72 1.82 15.76 13.12
N CYS A 73 2.45 15.94 11.95
CA CYS A 73 3.62 16.80 11.81
C CYS A 73 3.29 18.26 12.12
N GLY A 74 2.14 18.77 11.68
CA GLY A 74 1.68 20.12 11.99
C GLY A 74 1.49 20.36 13.49
N PHE A 75 0.90 19.40 14.20
CA PHE A 75 0.70 19.47 15.66
C PHE A 75 2.03 19.62 16.39
N VAL A 76 3.04 18.83 16.01
CA VAL A 76 4.38 18.91 16.59
C VAL A 76 5.07 20.23 16.22
N ALA A 77 4.99 20.64 14.96
CA ALA A 77 5.62 21.86 14.47
C ALA A 77 5.06 23.14 15.15
N TRP A 78 3.77 23.13 15.49
CA TRP A 78 3.09 24.25 16.14
C TRP A 78 2.98 24.09 17.67
N GLY A 79 3.55 23.03 18.25
CA GLY A 79 3.51 22.77 19.69
C GLY A 79 2.09 22.54 20.24
N LEU A 80 1.14 22.21 19.36
CA LEU A 80 -0.26 21.98 19.74
C LEU A 80 -0.41 20.69 20.56
N ASP A 81 0.49 19.74 20.39
CA ASP A 81 0.62 18.54 21.22
C ASP A 81 0.85 18.85 22.71
N ARG A 82 1.40 20.03 23.03
CA ARG A 82 1.60 20.50 24.40
C ARG A 82 0.41 21.25 24.96
N LEU A 83 -0.38 21.88 24.09
CA LEU A 83 -1.54 22.69 24.46
C LEU A 83 -2.81 21.82 24.57
N LEU A 84 -3.02 20.94 23.60
CA LEU A 84 -4.10 19.99 23.53
C LEU A 84 -3.54 18.64 23.99
N LYS A 85 -3.75 18.29 25.26
CA LYS A 85 -3.50 16.94 25.76
C LYS A 85 -4.56 16.01 25.17
N VAL A 86 -4.30 15.48 23.98
CA VAL A 86 -5.13 14.45 23.32
C VAL A 86 -4.52 13.09 23.58
#